data_AF-A0A3E1DH31-F1
#
_entry.id   AF-A0A3E1DH31-F1
#
_cell.length_a   1.000
_cell.length_b   1.000
_cell.length_c   1.000
_cell.angle_alpha   90.00
_cell.angle_beta   90.00
_cell.angle_gamma   90.00
#
_symmetry.space_group_name_H-M   'P 1'
#
loop_
_entity.id
_entity.type
_entity.pdbx_description
1 polymer ?
#
loop_
_entity_poly.entity_id
_entity_poly.type
_entity_poly.pdbx_seq_one_letter_code
_entity_poly.pdbx_strand_id
1 'polypeptide(L)' 'MKELERVRWRCRRGLLELDIVLGRFIEQHYANLNKAQQAEFDRLLDMPDPTLWDMITNTRPSSLQSERGAVLELLRAV' A
#
# COMPACT_ATOMS: atom_id res chain seq x y z
N MET A 1 -15.87 7.28 4.46
CA MET A 1 -15.70 7.80 3.08
C MET A 1 -14.49 8.72 2.95
N LYS A 2 -14.26 9.68 3.86
CA LYS A 2 -13.13 10.64 3.77
C LYS A 2 -11.71 10.03 3.74
N GLU A 3 -11.47 8.92 4.44
CA GLU A 3 -10.13 8.27 4.45
C GLU A 3 -9.79 7.62 3.10
N LEU A 4 -10.73 6.90 2.48
CA LEU A 4 -10.50 6.24 1.19
C LEU A 4 -10.17 7.25 0.09
N GLU A 5 -10.89 8.38 0.06
CA GLU A 5 -10.65 9.45 -0.89
C GLU A 5 -9.30 10.14 -0.65
N ARG A 6 -8.92 10.36 0.62
CA ARG A 6 -7.61 10.92 0.99
C ARG A 6 -6.47 10.00 0.55
N VAL A 7 -6.61 8.70 0.81
CA VAL A 7 -5.63 7.69 0.43
C VAL A 7 -5.53 7.58 -1.09
N ARG A 8 -6.67 7.55 -1.80
CA ARG A 8 -6.72 7.57 -3.28
C ARG A 8 -6.00 8.79 -3.84
N TRP A 9 -6.16 9.96 -3.23
CA TRP A 9 -5.41 11.17 -3.60
C TRP A 9 -3.90 11.06 -3.32
N ARG A 10 -3.49 10.43 -2.22
CA ARG A 10 -2.07 10.16 -1.91
C ARG A 10 -1.43 9.13 -2.84
N CYS A 11 -2.22 8.32 -3.53
CA CYS A 11 -1.75 7.33 -4.50
C CYS A 11 -1.53 7.91 -5.90
N ARG A 12 -2.12 9.09 -6.19
CA ARG A 12 -1.89 9.84 -7.45
C ARG A 12 -0.48 10.39 -7.49
N ARG A 13 0.43 9.55 -7.95
CA ARG A 13 1.88 9.76 -7.96
C ARG A 13 2.38 9.78 -9.41
N GLY A 14 3.62 10.23 -9.60
CA GLY A 14 4.23 10.35 -10.94
C GLY A 14 4.49 9.01 -11.65
N LEU A 15 4.40 7.89 -10.92
CA LEU A 15 4.63 6.54 -11.45
C LEU A 15 3.30 5.83 -11.74
N LEU A 16 3.03 5.55 -13.01
CA LEU A 16 1.76 4.97 -13.46
C LEU A 16 1.55 3.55 -12.93
N GLU A 17 2.61 2.75 -12.85
CA GLU A 17 2.55 1.39 -12.29
C GLU A 17 2.12 1.41 -10.82
N LEU A 18 2.65 2.36 -10.06
CA LEU A 18 2.34 2.50 -8.64
C LEU A 18 0.89 2.95 -8.44
N ASP A 19 0.39 3.87 -9.27
CA ASP A 19 -1.00 4.33 -9.23
C ASP A 19 -1.98 3.18 -9.49
N ILE A 20 -1.68 2.29 -10.45
CA ILE A 20 -2.50 1.12 -10.77
C ILE A 20 -2.52 0.12 -9.61
N VAL A 21 -1.35 -0.24 -9.06
CA VAL A 21 -1.26 -1.21 -7.96
C VAL A 21 -1.97 -0.68 -6.73
N LEU A 22 -1.69 0.57 -6.33
CA LEU A 22 -2.34 1.19 -5.17
C LEU A 22 -3.84 1.36 -5.37
N GLY A 23 -4.28 1.78 -6.56
CA GLY A 23 -5.70 1.94 -6.89
C GLY A 23 -6.47 0.63 -6.76
N ARG A 24 -5.98 -0.44 -7.39
CA ARG A 24 -6.60 -1.77 -7.28
C ARG A 24 -6.56 -2.32 -5.85
N PHE A 25 -5.45 -2.13 -5.14
CA PHE A 25 -5.33 -2.53 -3.75
C PHE A 25 -6.37 -1.83 -2.87
N ILE A 26 -6.58 -0.53 -3.07
CA ILE A 26 -7.56 0.22 -2.30
C ILE A 26 -8.99 -0.26 -2.60
N GLU A 27 -9.30 -0.52 -3.87
CA GLU A 27 -10.64 -0.96 -4.27
C GLU A 27 -10.96 -2.39 -3.81
N GLN A 28 -9.99 -3.30 -3.79
CA GLN A 28 -10.21 -4.72 -3.48
C GLN A 28 -9.89 -5.10 -2.03
N HIS A 29 -8.83 -4.54 -1.44
CA HIS A 29 -8.33 -4.93 -0.12
C HIS A 29 -8.63 -3.91 0.97
N TYR A 30 -8.67 -2.60 0.70
CA TYR A 30 -8.87 -1.60 1.76
C TYR A 30 -10.21 -1.71 2.47
N ALA A 31 -11.27 -2.14 1.77
CA ALA A 31 -12.56 -2.43 2.40
C ALA A 31 -12.51 -3.62 3.38
N ASN A 32 -11.52 -4.52 3.21
CA ASN A 32 -11.36 -5.74 4.00
C ASN A 32 -10.18 -5.66 5.00
N LEU A 33 -9.42 -4.57 4.99
CA LEU A 33 -8.28 -4.34 5.89
C LEU A 33 -8.76 -3.94 7.29
N ASN A 34 -8.13 -4.52 8.32
CA ASN A 34 -8.32 -4.08 9.70
C ASN A 34 -7.68 -2.71 9.95
N LYS A 35 -8.13 -2.01 10.99
CA LYS A 35 -7.63 -0.66 11.35
C LYS A 35 -6.11 -0.59 11.49
N ALA A 36 -5.49 -1.64 12.03
CA ALA A 36 -4.06 -1.67 12.26
C ALA A 36 -3.26 -1.90 10.96
N GLN A 37 -3.79 -2.68 10.01
CA GLN A 37 -3.25 -2.78 8.66
C GLN A 37 -3.46 -1.48 7.85
N GLN A 38 -4.59 -0.80 8.02
CA GLN A 38 -4.82 0.52 7.41
C GLN A 38 -3.82 1.56 7.93
N ALA A 39 -3.50 1.54 9.23
CA ALA A 39 -2.50 2.42 9.82
C ALA A 39 -1.09 2.14 9.28
N GLU A 40 -0.72 0.86 9.09
CA GLU A 40 0.54 0.54 8.41
C GLU A 40 0.55 0.96 6.95
N PHE A 41 -0.56 0.78 6.23
CA PHE A 41 -0.67 1.24 4.85
C PHE A 41 -0.53 2.77 4.74
N ASP A 42 -1.11 3.53 5.66
CA ASP A 42 -0.95 4.99 5.71
C ASP A 42 0.52 5.39 5.96
N ARG A 43 1.23 4.68 6.86
CA ARG A 43 2.67 4.84 7.07
C ARG A 43 3.50 4.49 5.84
N LEU A 44 3.11 3.45 5.09
CA LEU A 44 3.73 3.14 3.81
C LEU A 44 3.53 4.30 2.84
N LEU A 45 2.31 4.82 2.71
CA LEU A 45 2.00 5.97 1.84
C LEU A 45 2.66 7.29 2.27
N ASP A 46 3.26 7.35 3.44
CA ASP A 46 4.12 8.47 3.87
C ASP A 46 5.53 8.39 3.28
N MET A 47 5.95 7.22 2.82
CA MET A 47 7.23 7.04 2.14
C MET A 47 7.22 7.56 0.70
N PRO A 48 8.40 7.98 0.20
CA PRO A 48 8.56 8.45 -1.17
C PRO A 48 8.34 7.32 -2.19
N ASP A 49 7.84 7.68 -3.37
CA ASP A 49 7.48 6.78 -4.47
C ASP A 49 8.54 5.74 -4.81
N PRO A 50 9.82 6.11 -5.04
CA PRO A 50 10.84 5.14 -5.41
C PRO A 50 11.13 4.14 -4.29
N THR A 51 11.00 4.54 -3.02
CA THR A 51 11.19 3.64 -1.88
C THR A 51 10.01 2.68 -1.73
N LEU A 52 8.79 3.18 -1.90
CA LEU A 52 7.59 2.35 -1.81
C LEU A 52 7.55 1.35 -2.98
N TRP A 53 7.91 1.79 -4.19
CA TRP A 53 8.05 0.93 -5.36
C TRP A 53 9.17 -0.11 -5.18
N ASP A 54 10.34 0.29 -4.65
CA ASP A 54 11.39 -0.67 -4.27
C ASP A 54 10.84 -1.68 -3.26
N MET A 55 10.09 -1.28 -2.24
CA MET A 55 9.55 -2.25 -1.26
C MET A 55 8.55 -3.25 -1.84
N ILE A 56 7.77 -2.85 -2.85
CA ILE A 56 6.80 -3.74 -3.52
C ILE A 56 7.53 -4.72 -4.44
N THR A 57 8.53 -4.23 -5.17
CA THR A 57 9.27 -5.00 -6.19
C THR A 57 10.43 -5.81 -5.62
N ASN A 58 11.06 -5.31 -4.57
CA ASN A 58 12.24 -5.89 -3.94
C ASN A 58 11.79 -6.86 -2.84
N THR A 59 12.20 -8.12 -2.99
CA THR A 59 11.93 -9.18 -2.01
C THR A 59 12.87 -9.05 -0.81
N ARG A 60 12.85 -7.91 -0.11
CA ARG A 60 13.48 -7.87 1.21
C ARG A 60 12.55 -8.59 2.16
N PRO A 61 12.99 -9.67 2.84
CA PRO A 61 12.20 -10.33 3.86
C PRO A 61 12.17 -9.42 5.09
N SER A 62 11.42 -8.32 5.01
CA SER A 62 11.06 -7.54 6.18
C SER A 62 10.09 -8.39 6.98
N SER A 63 10.64 -9.19 7.89
CA SER A 63 9.98 -9.96 8.94
C SER A 63 8.48 -10.13 8.72
N LEU A 64 8.10 -11.20 8.02
CA LEU A 64 6.73 -11.60 7.64
C LEU A 64 5.71 -11.69 8.80
N GLN A 65 6.12 -11.38 10.03
CA GLN A 65 5.30 -11.35 11.24
C GLN A 65 4.67 -9.97 11.53
N SER A 66 5.04 -8.91 10.81
CA SER A 66 4.47 -7.57 11.03
C SER A 66 3.26 -7.31 10.12
N GLU A 67 2.29 -6.52 10.59
CA GLU A 67 1.13 -6.09 9.81
C GLU A 67 1.52 -5.44 8.48
N ARG A 68 2.68 -4.76 8.46
CA ARG A 68 3.32 -4.23 7.25
C ARG A 68 3.59 -5.29 6.20
N GLY A 69 4.12 -6.44 6.61
CA GLY A 69 4.42 -7.56 5.71
C GLY A 69 3.15 -8.13 5.09
N ALA A 70 2.07 -8.24 5.87
CA ALA A 70 0.77 -8.66 5.38
C ALA A 70 0.21 -7.67 4.33
N VAL A 71 0.32 -6.36 4.57
CA VAL A 71 -0.10 -5.33 3.60
C VAL A 71 0.72 -5.40 2.31
N LEU A 72 2.04 -5.55 2.41
CA LEU A 72 2.93 -5.67 1.24
C LEU A 72 2.65 -6.92 0.41
N GLU A 73 2.40 -8.07 1.05
CA GLU A 73 2.02 -9.30 0.36
C GLU A 73 0.69 -9.14 -0.39
N LEU A 74 -0.31 -8.52 0.23
CA LEU A 74 -1.58 -8.21 -0.42
C LEU A 74 -1.42 -7.22 -1.58
N LEU A 75 -0.55 -6.21 -1.43
CA LEU A 75 -0.25 -5.25 -2.48
C LEU A 75 0.39 -5.92 -3.70
N ARG A 76 1.17 -6.98 -3.47
CA ARG A 76 1.84 -7.77 -4.51
C ARG A 76 0.93 -8.82 -5.16
N ALA A 77 -0.23 -9.12 -4.55
CA ALA A 77 -1.22 -10.07 -5.06
C ALA A 77 -2.30 -9.45 -5.97
N VAL A 78 -2.20 -8.14 -6.22
CA VAL A 78 -3.12 -7.28 -6.98
C VAL A 78 -2.67 -7.07 -8.44
#